data_AF-A0A3M7HCU7-F1
#
_entry.id   AF-A0A3M7HCU7-F1
#
_cell.length_a   1.000
_cell.length_b   1.000
_cell.length_c   1.000
_cell.angle_alpha   90.00
_cell.angle_beta   90.00
_cell.angle_gamma   90.00
#
_symmetry.space_group_name_H-M   'P 1'
#
loop_
_entity.id
_entity.type
_entity.pdbx_description
1 polymer ?
#
loop_
_entity_poly.entity_id
_entity_poly.type
_entity_poly.pdbx_seq_one_letter_code
_entity_poly.pdbx_strand_id
1 'polypeptide(L)'
;MYDLLLDQAWSNSSQDTARYFSDWVSVRYHGSPRALPQGLYKAWDIMRGTVYNNTELDVANAVTKSIFVLSPNTTGLLNRTGHHATTIQYEPEVLVEAWKHFYAAADEMPGLWEDEAYRFDLTDIATASNNSQPSTYNLTAARYTGESLLRLLKDLDTVLTASGIAHFSLAAWIASARAWADPTPLLSSATTPPTNLSSSFSSSINTTTTANTTTLTDRADFYEYNARNQITLWGPRGEISDYGSKQWGGLIGSYYLPRWERFVDFTLNNNGSSGPAVADGRDEELVKELERFELEWQGRRWGERLGEGFEVVRRDALQREIARVVEGWGDVFGV
;
A
#
# COMPACT_ATOMS: atom_id res chain seq x y z
N MET A 1 -16.82 -5.83 -0.35
CA MET A 1 -17.00 -6.64 0.89
C MET A 1 -17.86 -5.94 1.93
N TYR A 2 -17.45 -4.77 2.45
CA TYR A 2 -18.19 -4.08 3.51
C TYR A 2 -19.59 -3.64 3.08
N ASP A 3 -19.76 -3.11 1.88
CA ASP A 3 -21.10 -2.75 1.34
C ASP A 3 -22.02 -3.98 1.30
N LEU A 4 -21.55 -5.09 0.71
CA LEU A 4 -22.31 -6.35 0.63
C LEU A 4 -22.72 -6.87 2.02
N LEU A 5 -21.82 -6.78 3.01
CA LEU A 5 -22.10 -7.17 4.39
C LEU A 5 -23.21 -6.30 5.01
N LEU A 6 -23.13 -4.99 4.82
CA LEU A 6 -24.10 -4.04 5.39
C LEU A 6 -25.46 -4.12 4.68
N ASP A 7 -25.47 -4.35 3.36
CA ASP A 7 -26.70 -4.52 2.59
C ASP A 7 -27.41 -5.83 2.91
N GLN A 8 -26.67 -6.90 3.24
CA GLN A 8 -27.27 -8.18 3.64
C GLN A 8 -28.15 -8.04 4.89
N ALA A 9 -27.88 -7.06 5.77
CA ALA A 9 -28.70 -6.80 6.95
C ALA A 9 -30.15 -6.36 6.60
N TRP A 10 -30.38 -5.87 5.38
CA TRP A 10 -31.68 -5.42 4.90
C TRP A 10 -32.41 -6.45 4.04
N SER A 11 -31.85 -7.65 3.87
CA SER A 11 -32.44 -8.75 3.11
C SER A 11 -32.62 -9.98 3.98
N ASN A 12 -33.80 -10.62 3.89
CA ASN A 12 -34.07 -11.89 4.57
C ASN A 12 -33.58 -13.13 3.80
N SER A 13 -33.08 -12.94 2.57
CA SER A 13 -32.45 -13.97 1.74
C SER A 13 -31.00 -13.61 1.40
N SER A 14 -30.19 -14.61 1.09
CA SER A 14 -28.82 -14.40 0.61
C SER A 14 -28.82 -13.54 -0.65
N GLN A 15 -27.91 -12.57 -0.73
CA GLN A 15 -27.74 -11.75 -1.92
C GLN A 15 -27.18 -12.59 -3.10
N ASP A 16 -27.71 -12.36 -4.30
CA ASP A 16 -27.12 -12.88 -5.54
C ASP A 16 -25.83 -12.09 -5.84
N THR A 17 -24.69 -12.71 -5.58
CA THR A 17 -23.39 -12.03 -5.70
C THR A 17 -23.07 -11.60 -7.14
N ALA A 18 -23.50 -12.35 -8.16
CA ALA A 18 -23.22 -12.00 -9.55
C ALA A 18 -23.99 -10.74 -9.95
N ARG A 19 -25.28 -10.69 -9.61
CA ARG A 19 -26.09 -9.49 -9.80
C ARG A 19 -25.57 -8.32 -8.96
N TYR A 20 -25.25 -8.55 -7.70
CA TYR A 20 -24.79 -7.50 -6.79
C TYR A 20 -23.51 -6.83 -7.28
N PHE A 21 -22.50 -7.60 -7.68
CA PHE A 21 -21.25 -7.03 -8.21
C PHE A 21 -21.50 -6.26 -9.51
N SER A 22 -22.35 -6.79 -10.40
CA SER A 22 -22.73 -6.08 -11.64
C SER A 22 -23.42 -4.73 -11.36
N ASP A 23 -24.40 -4.72 -10.46
CA ASP A 23 -25.11 -3.50 -10.07
C ASP A 23 -24.14 -2.51 -9.37
N TRP A 24 -23.25 -3.01 -8.50
CA TRP A 24 -22.25 -2.21 -7.79
C TRP A 24 -21.23 -1.54 -8.73
N VAL A 25 -20.80 -2.19 -9.81
CA VAL A 25 -19.94 -1.57 -10.84
C VAL A 25 -20.60 -0.32 -11.43
N SER A 26 -21.90 -0.40 -11.69
CA SER A 26 -22.67 0.72 -12.27
C SER A 26 -22.79 1.90 -11.32
N VAL A 27 -22.87 1.62 -10.01
CA VAL A 27 -22.91 2.65 -8.97
C VAL A 27 -21.51 3.23 -8.74
N ARG A 28 -20.48 2.38 -8.62
CA ARG A 28 -19.16 2.82 -8.21
C ARG A 28 -18.49 3.79 -9.18
N TYR A 29 -18.63 3.55 -10.48
CA TYR A 29 -18.01 4.37 -11.52
C TYR A 29 -19.01 5.30 -12.20
N HIS A 30 -20.03 5.76 -11.46
CA HIS A 30 -21.03 6.66 -12.01
C HIS A 30 -20.36 8.00 -12.40
N GLY A 31 -20.11 8.21 -13.69
CA GLY A 31 -19.41 9.44 -14.10
C GLY A 31 -19.71 9.88 -15.53
N SER A 32 -20.36 9.03 -16.32
CA SER A 32 -20.58 9.25 -17.73
C SER A 32 -22.04 8.99 -18.12
N PRO A 33 -22.65 9.81 -18.99
CA PRO A 33 -23.99 9.55 -19.53
C PRO A 33 -24.01 8.36 -20.52
N ARG A 34 -22.85 7.76 -20.82
CA ARG A 34 -22.73 6.55 -21.64
C ARG A 34 -22.68 5.31 -20.75
N ALA A 35 -23.13 4.18 -21.30
CA ALA A 35 -22.92 2.87 -20.68
C ALA A 35 -21.44 2.64 -20.40
N LEU A 36 -21.13 2.07 -19.23
CA LEU A 36 -19.77 1.73 -18.81
C LEU A 36 -19.17 0.64 -19.72
N PRO A 37 -17.84 0.63 -19.93
CA PRO A 37 -17.18 -0.42 -20.71
C PRO A 37 -17.42 -1.81 -20.11
N GLN A 38 -17.67 -2.81 -20.96
CA GLN A 38 -17.93 -4.19 -20.53
C GLN A 38 -16.73 -4.82 -19.81
N GLY A 39 -15.51 -4.33 -20.07
CA GLY A 39 -14.30 -4.74 -19.36
C GLY A 39 -14.42 -4.59 -17.84
N LEU A 40 -15.03 -3.51 -17.35
CA LEU A 40 -15.19 -3.28 -15.91
C LEU A 40 -16.05 -4.38 -15.26
N TYR A 41 -17.19 -4.71 -15.85
CA TYR A 41 -18.06 -5.78 -15.37
C TYR A 41 -17.38 -7.14 -15.42
N LYS A 42 -16.66 -7.44 -16.51
CA LYS A 42 -15.92 -8.70 -16.64
C LYS A 42 -14.84 -8.83 -15.58
N ALA A 43 -14.06 -7.77 -15.33
CA ALA A 43 -13.01 -7.78 -14.32
C ALA A 43 -13.55 -8.04 -12.90
N TRP A 44 -14.64 -7.36 -12.53
CA TRP A 44 -15.28 -7.57 -11.25
C TRP A 44 -15.90 -8.96 -11.11
N ASP A 45 -16.44 -9.53 -12.19
CA ASP A 45 -16.96 -10.90 -12.17
C ASP A 45 -15.84 -11.95 -12.01
N ILE A 46 -14.69 -11.76 -12.66
CA ILE A 46 -13.48 -12.58 -12.45
C ILE A 46 -13.07 -12.53 -10.98
N MET A 47 -12.91 -11.33 -10.42
CA MET A 47 -12.50 -11.17 -9.02
C MET A 47 -13.54 -11.73 -8.04
N ARG A 48 -14.84 -11.54 -8.33
CA ARG A 48 -15.95 -12.11 -7.55
C ARG A 48 -15.85 -13.62 -7.47
N GLY A 49 -15.56 -14.30 -8.58
CA GLY A 49 -15.45 -15.75 -8.64
C GLY A 49 -14.16 -16.32 -8.04
N THR A 50 -13.15 -15.47 -7.80
CA THR A 50 -11.80 -15.88 -7.39
C THR A 50 -11.37 -15.23 -6.07
N VAL A 51 -10.72 -14.06 -6.11
CA VAL A 51 -10.10 -13.41 -4.95
C VAL A 51 -11.11 -13.03 -3.85
N TYR A 52 -12.37 -12.84 -4.21
CA TYR A 52 -13.49 -12.61 -3.28
C TYR A 52 -14.28 -13.87 -2.91
N ASN A 53 -13.84 -15.06 -3.35
CA ASN A 53 -14.53 -16.35 -3.17
C ASN A 53 -13.65 -17.40 -2.48
N ASN A 54 -13.00 -17.01 -1.37
CA ASN A 54 -12.25 -17.96 -0.57
C ASN A 54 -13.21 -18.93 0.16
N THR A 55 -13.09 -20.22 -0.13
CA THR A 55 -13.85 -21.30 0.51
C THR A 55 -13.00 -22.16 1.45
N GLU A 56 -11.69 -21.91 1.51
CA GLU A 56 -10.71 -22.66 2.30
C GLU A 56 -10.23 -21.83 3.51
N LEU A 57 -11.16 -21.46 4.39
CA LEU A 57 -10.87 -20.59 5.54
C LEU A 57 -9.86 -21.20 6.53
N ASP A 58 -9.72 -22.53 6.53
CA ASP A 58 -8.75 -23.26 7.34
C ASP A 58 -7.31 -23.05 6.84
N VAL A 59 -7.17 -22.75 5.54
CA VAL A 59 -5.88 -22.53 4.85
C VAL A 59 -5.48 -21.06 4.93
N ALA A 60 -6.41 -20.14 4.68
CA ALA A 60 -6.18 -18.71 4.81
C ALA A 60 -7.46 -18.03 5.29
N ASN A 61 -7.39 -17.34 6.44
CA ASN A 61 -8.56 -16.69 7.05
C ASN A 61 -8.50 -15.15 6.99
N ALA A 62 -7.52 -14.61 6.26
CA ALA A 62 -7.32 -13.19 6.04
C ALA A 62 -6.67 -12.97 4.67
N VAL A 63 -6.55 -11.71 4.27
CA VAL A 63 -5.91 -11.32 3.01
C VAL A 63 -4.48 -11.88 2.94
N THR A 64 -4.15 -12.53 1.82
CA THR A 64 -2.80 -13.03 1.54
C THR A 64 -1.79 -11.88 1.57
N LYS A 65 -0.68 -12.09 2.29
CA LYS A 65 0.43 -11.13 2.31
C LYS A 65 1.35 -11.37 1.12
N SER A 66 1.69 -10.30 0.39
CA SER A 66 2.84 -10.33 -0.51
C SER A 66 4.13 -10.53 0.30
N ILE A 67 5.03 -11.39 -0.19
CA ILE A 67 6.25 -11.70 0.56
C ILE A 67 7.14 -10.48 0.78
N PHE A 68 7.07 -9.47 -0.10
CA PHE A 68 7.95 -8.32 -0.01
C PHE A 68 7.68 -7.43 1.21
N VAL A 69 6.48 -7.54 1.82
CA VAL A 69 6.15 -6.81 3.05
C VAL A 69 6.59 -7.54 4.32
N LEU A 70 7.21 -8.71 4.18
CA LEU A 70 7.75 -9.51 5.27
C LEU A 70 9.27 -9.36 5.33
N SER A 71 9.85 -9.61 6.49
CA SER A 71 11.31 -9.72 6.64
C SER A 71 11.88 -10.71 5.61
N PRO A 72 12.85 -10.28 4.78
CA PRO A 72 13.50 -11.16 3.82
C PRO A 72 14.12 -12.39 4.51
N ASN A 73 13.95 -13.56 3.88
CA ASN A 73 14.47 -14.83 4.38
C ASN A 73 14.60 -15.82 3.21
N THR A 74 15.57 -16.73 3.31
CA THR A 74 15.75 -17.83 2.34
C THR A 74 14.73 -18.96 2.53
N THR A 75 14.04 -18.98 3.68
CA THR A 75 13.03 -19.99 4.03
C THR A 75 11.79 -19.35 4.64
N GLY A 76 10.66 -20.08 4.63
CA GLY A 76 9.46 -19.71 5.37
C GLY A 76 8.67 -18.51 4.81
N LEU A 77 8.99 -18.00 3.62
CA LEU A 77 8.23 -16.91 2.98
C LEU A 77 7.09 -17.39 2.09
N LEU A 78 7.22 -18.56 1.47
CA LEU A 78 6.21 -19.10 0.54
C LEU A 78 5.30 -20.09 1.27
N ASN A 79 4.06 -20.22 0.77
CA ASN A 79 3.09 -21.21 1.21
C ASN A 79 2.74 -21.16 2.71
N ARG A 80 2.86 -19.99 3.36
CA ARG A 80 2.36 -19.81 4.72
C ARG A 80 0.83 -19.88 4.71
N THR A 81 0.25 -20.52 5.72
CA THR A 81 -1.20 -20.63 5.95
C THR A 81 -1.62 -19.82 7.18
N GLY A 82 -2.93 -19.76 7.45
CA GLY A 82 -3.53 -19.09 8.62
C GLY A 82 -3.77 -17.60 8.42
N HIS A 83 -3.50 -16.81 9.47
CA HIS A 83 -3.85 -15.38 9.52
C HIS A 83 -2.90 -14.46 8.72
N HIS A 84 -1.68 -14.92 8.47
CA HIS A 84 -0.70 -14.20 7.66
C HIS A 84 -0.21 -15.15 6.56
N ALA A 85 -1.18 -15.65 5.81
CA ALA A 85 -0.93 -16.56 4.72
C ALA A 85 -0.16 -15.87 3.60
N THR A 86 0.73 -16.61 2.96
CA THR A 86 1.40 -16.24 1.70
C THR A 86 1.09 -17.24 0.59
N THR A 87 0.32 -18.28 0.90
CA THR A 87 -0.35 -19.10 -0.11
C THR A 87 -1.44 -18.29 -0.82
N ILE A 88 -1.62 -18.53 -2.11
CA ILE A 88 -2.66 -17.91 -2.95
C ILE A 88 -3.69 -19.00 -3.25
N GLN A 89 -4.97 -18.75 -2.96
CA GLN A 89 -6.07 -19.74 -3.09
C GLN A 89 -6.78 -19.66 -4.45
N TYR A 90 -6.15 -19.00 -5.43
CA TYR A 90 -6.63 -18.80 -6.78
C TYR A 90 -5.43 -18.76 -7.73
N GLU A 91 -5.68 -19.00 -9.02
CA GLU A 91 -4.63 -18.90 -10.05
C GLU A 91 -4.11 -17.44 -10.12
N PRO A 92 -2.81 -17.17 -9.89
CA PRO A 92 -2.30 -15.80 -9.78
C PRO A 92 -2.57 -14.93 -11.03
N GLU A 93 -2.66 -15.54 -12.21
CA GLU A 93 -2.92 -14.87 -13.48
C GLU A 93 -4.29 -14.19 -13.55
N VAL A 94 -5.26 -14.57 -12.70
CA VAL A 94 -6.62 -14.00 -12.73
C VAL A 94 -6.64 -12.52 -12.38
N LEU A 95 -5.77 -12.07 -11.48
CA LEU A 95 -5.66 -10.65 -11.14
C LEU A 95 -5.02 -9.86 -12.29
N VAL A 96 -4.05 -10.46 -12.99
CA VAL A 96 -3.47 -9.88 -14.20
C VAL A 96 -4.52 -9.78 -15.31
N GLU A 97 -5.37 -10.79 -15.50
CA GLU A 97 -6.49 -10.74 -16.46
C GLU A 97 -7.50 -9.65 -16.08
N ALA A 98 -7.96 -9.63 -14.82
CA ALA A 98 -8.90 -8.61 -14.33
C ALA A 98 -8.31 -7.20 -14.51
N TRP A 99 -7.03 -7.02 -14.20
CA TRP A 99 -6.34 -5.75 -14.38
C TRP A 99 -6.31 -5.29 -15.84
N LYS A 100 -6.00 -6.19 -16.78
CA LYS A 100 -6.02 -5.88 -18.23
C LYS A 100 -7.39 -5.39 -18.68
N HIS A 101 -8.47 -5.98 -18.17
CA HIS A 101 -9.83 -5.54 -18.46
C HIS A 101 -10.14 -4.14 -17.90
N PHE A 102 -9.66 -3.82 -16.71
CA PHE A 102 -9.73 -2.45 -16.18
C PHE A 102 -8.96 -1.47 -17.06
N TYR A 103 -7.69 -1.78 -17.34
CA TYR A 103 -6.82 -0.90 -18.10
C TYR A 103 -7.36 -0.60 -19.50
N ALA A 104 -7.82 -1.63 -20.22
CA ALA A 104 -8.43 -1.49 -21.55
C ALA A 104 -9.76 -0.71 -21.51
N ALA A 105 -10.51 -0.75 -20.41
CA ALA A 105 -11.74 0.04 -20.28
C ALA A 105 -11.47 1.55 -20.36
N ALA A 106 -10.30 2.02 -19.93
CA ALA A 106 -9.93 3.42 -20.04
C ALA A 106 -9.56 3.86 -21.47
N ASP A 107 -9.22 2.93 -22.36
CA ASP A 107 -9.07 3.24 -23.80
C ASP A 107 -10.45 3.46 -24.45
N GLU A 108 -11.45 2.66 -24.05
CA GLU A 108 -12.85 2.82 -24.50
C GLU A 108 -13.52 4.06 -23.90
N MET A 109 -13.21 4.37 -22.64
CA MET A 109 -13.76 5.50 -21.89
C MET A 109 -12.65 6.28 -21.15
N PRO A 110 -11.96 7.21 -21.83
CA PRO A 110 -10.87 7.98 -21.22
C PRO A 110 -11.26 8.79 -19.99
N GLY A 111 -12.56 9.12 -19.83
CA GLY A 111 -13.08 9.79 -18.64
C GLY A 111 -12.93 8.99 -17.34
N LEU A 112 -12.67 7.68 -17.40
CA LEU A 112 -12.38 6.86 -16.22
C LEU A 112 -11.13 7.34 -15.47
N TRP A 113 -10.15 7.95 -16.13
CA TRP A 113 -8.99 8.56 -15.47
C TRP A 113 -9.37 9.76 -14.58
N GLU A 114 -10.55 10.34 -14.76
CA GLU A 114 -11.06 11.41 -13.91
C GLU A 114 -11.84 10.89 -12.70
N ASP A 115 -12.25 9.61 -12.72
CA ASP A 115 -13.00 8.92 -11.67
C ASP A 115 -12.05 8.40 -10.58
N GLU A 116 -12.28 8.85 -9.34
CA GLU A 116 -11.43 8.51 -8.19
C GLU A 116 -11.56 7.04 -7.79
N ALA A 117 -12.75 6.45 -7.91
CA ALA A 117 -12.98 5.05 -7.56
C ALA A 117 -12.30 4.13 -8.58
N TYR A 118 -12.38 4.46 -9.87
CA TYR A 118 -11.67 3.73 -10.93
C TYR A 118 -10.15 3.75 -10.70
N ARG A 119 -9.59 4.94 -10.43
CA ARG A 119 -8.14 5.06 -10.16
C ARG A 119 -7.72 4.30 -8.92
N PHE A 120 -8.55 4.29 -7.88
CA PHE A 120 -8.32 3.49 -6.68
C PHE A 120 -8.24 2.01 -7.02
N ASP A 121 -9.26 1.45 -7.67
CA ASP A 121 -9.31 0.02 -7.93
C ASP A 121 -8.26 -0.43 -8.93
N LEU A 122 -8.01 0.36 -9.99
CA LEU A 122 -6.93 0.08 -10.95
C LEU A 122 -5.57 -0.01 -10.24
N THR A 123 -5.33 0.88 -9.27
CA THR A 123 -4.10 0.89 -8.46
C THR A 123 -4.03 -0.32 -7.53
N ASP A 124 -5.12 -0.62 -6.81
CA ASP A 124 -5.21 -1.73 -5.85
C ASP A 124 -4.96 -3.08 -6.55
N ILE A 125 -5.65 -3.32 -7.67
CA ILE A 125 -5.51 -4.56 -8.45
C ILE A 125 -4.10 -4.67 -9.03
N ALA A 126 -3.49 -3.57 -9.49
CA ALA A 126 -2.11 -3.59 -9.99
C ALA A 126 -1.15 -4.08 -8.90
N THR A 127 -1.30 -3.57 -7.68
CA THR A 127 -0.48 -3.99 -6.55
C THR A 127 -0.73 -5.43 -6.14
N ALA A 128 -1.97 -5.90 -6.18
CA ALA A 128 -2.33 -7.27 -5.84
C ALA A 128 -1.86 -8.31 -6.88
N SER A 129 -1.59 -7.89 -8.12
CA SER A 129 -1.17 -8.75 -9.23
C SER A 129 0.31 -9.19 -9.17
N ASN A 130 1.00 -8.97 -8.05
CA ASN A 130 2.36 -9.47 -7.87
C ASN A 130 2.37 -10.97 -7.54
N ASN A 131 3.20 -11.74 -8.23
CA ASN A 131 3.42 -13.15 -7.92
C ASN A 131 4.87 -13.40 -7.52
N SER A 132 5.07 -14.30 -6.57
CA SER A 132 6.40 -14.64 -6.04
C SER A 132 6.90 -15.93 -6.66
N GLN A 133 8.13 -15.93 -7.15
CA GLN A 133 8.78 -17.13 -7.70
C GLN A 133 9.64 -17.82 -6.63
N PRO A 134 9.79 -19.16 -6.66
CA PRO A 134 10.67 -19.88 -5.74
C PRO A 134 12.15 -19.46 -5.90
N SER A 135 12.90 -19.53 -4.81
CA SER A 135 14.35 -19.34 -4.86
C SER A 135 15.03 -20.44 -5.69
N THR A 136 15.95 -20.05 -6.56
CA THR A 136 16.77 -20.99 -7.36
C THR A 136 18.20 -21.02 -6.81
N TYR A 137 18.83 -22.21 -6.80
CA TYR A 137 20.23 -22.38 -6.36
C TYR A 137 21.26 -22.01 -7.44
N ASN A 138 20.81 -21.52 -8.60
CA ASN A 138 21.68 -21.08 -9.67
C ASN A 138 21.96 -19.58 -9.50
N LEU A 139 23.24 -19.20 -9.35
CA LEU A 139 23.64 -17.80 -9.10
C LEU A 139 23.15 -16.81 -10.16
N THR A 140 23.14 -17.20 -11.44
CA THR A 140 22.64 -16.34 -12.52
C THR A 140 21.13 -16.13 -12.40
N ALA A 141 20.39 -17.21 -12.12
CA ALA A 141 18.95 -17.14 -11.91
C ALA A 141 18.61 -16.37 -10.62
N ALA A 142 19.35 -16.58 -9.52
CA ALA A 142 19.19 -15.84 -8.28
C ALA A 142 19.46 -14.35 -8.44
N ARG A 143 20.50 -13.98 -9.21
CA ARG A 143 20.78 -12.58 -9.56
C ARG A 143 19.62 -11.97 -10.35
N TYR A 144 19.18 -12.65 -11.40
CA TYR A 144 18.05 -12.19 -12.21
C TYR A 144 16.76 -12.05 -11.39
N THR A 145 16.41 -13.04 -10.57
CA THR A 145 15.24 -12.99 -9.69
C THR A 145 15.34 -11.85 -8.66
N GLY A 146 16.53 -11.64 -8.07
CA GLY A 146 16.79 -10.54 -7.15
C GLY A 146 16.63 -9.18 -7.83
N GLU A 147 17.26 -8.96 -8.98
CA GLU A 147 17.14 -7.73 -9.76
C GLU A 147 15.69 -7.45 -10.19
N SER A 148 14.97 -8.47 -10.64
CA SER A 148 13.55 -8.37 -11.00
C SER A 148 12.68 -8.00 -9.79
N LEU A 149 12.93 -8.59 -8.61
CA LEU A 149 12.22 -8.21 -7.38
C LEU A 149 12.48 -6.75 -7.02
N LEU A 150 13.75 -6.31 -7.01
CA LEU A 150 14.09 -4.93 -6.68
C LEU A 150 13.48 -3.93 -7.66
N ARG A 151 13.43 -4.28 -8.95
CA ARG A 151 12.73 -3.50 -9.98
C ARG A 151 11.23 -3.45 -9.71
N LEU A 152 10.60 -4.57 -9.36
CA LEU A 152 9.18 -4.63 -9.01
C LEU A 152 8.87 -3.72 -7.82
N LEU A 153 9.66 -3.75 -6.74
CA LEU A 153 9.42 -2.87 -5.59
C LEU A 153 9.54 -1.39 -5.96
N LYS A 154 10.50 -1.02 -6.83
CA LYS A 154 10.64 0.36 -7.33
C LYS A 154 9.44 0.79 -8.16
N ASP A 155 8.95 -0.09 -9.03
CA ASP A 155 7.78 0.19 -9.87
C ASP A 155 6.49 0.28 -9.03
N LEU A 156 6.30 -0.61 -8.04
CA LEU A 156 5.18 -0.55 -7.10
C LEU A 156 5.20 0.75 -6.28
N ASP A 157 6.35 1.13 -5.72
CA ASP A 157 6.48 2.38 -4.97
C ASP A 157 6.16 3.60 -5.84
N THR A 158 6.62 3.59 -7.09
CA THR A 158 6.38 4.65 -8.06
C THR A 158 4.90 4.76 -8.42
N VAL A 159 4.23 3.65 -8.75
CA VAL A 159 2.79 3.65 -9.09
C VAL A 159 1.94 4.10 -7.91
N LEU A 160 2.21 3.58 -6.70
CA LEU A 160 1.46 3.96 -5.51
C LEU A 160 1.67 5.43 -5.14
N THR A 161 2.90 5.93 -5.26
CA THR A 161 3.19 7.36 -5.05
C THR A 161 2.49 8.21 -6.11
N ALA A 162 2.61 7.84 -7.39
CA ALA A 162 2.01 8.54 -8.52
C ALA A 162 0.47 8.53 -8.49
N SER A 163 -0.14 7.57 -7.78
CA SER A 163 -1.59 7.52 -7.59
C SER A 163 -2.12 8.78 -6.90
N GLY A 164 -1.33 9.38 -5.99
CA GLY A 164 -1.77 10.49 -5.14
C GLY A 164 -2.89 10.12 -4.16
N ILE A 165 -3.22 8.83 -4.03
CA ILE A 165 -4.32 8.35 -3.20
C ILE A 165 -3.83 8.17 -1.77
N ALA A 166 -4.43 8.89 -0.82
CA ALA A 166 -4.02 8.87 0.59
C ALA A 166 -4.02 7.48 1.22
N HIS A 167 -4.94 6.59 0.78
CA HIS A 167 -5.04 5.21 1.25
C HIS A 167 -3.82 4.32 0.92
N PHE A 168 -3.00 4.74 -0.04
CA PHE A 168 -1.77 4.05 -0.44
C PHE A 168 -0.50 4.84 -0.09
N SER A 169 -0.57 5.83 0.81
CA SER A 169 0.51 6.80 1.01
C SER A 169 1.06 6.81 2.43
N LEU A 170 2.37 6.55 2.56
CA LEU A 170 3.09 6.77 3.82
C LEU A 170 3.10 8.25 4.22
N ALA A 171 3.24 9.15 3.24
CA ALA A 171 3.24 10.59 3.48
C ALA A 171 1.92 11.05 4.10
N ALA A 172 0.78 10.58 3.60
CA ALA A 172 -0.53 10.92 4.14
C ALA A 172 -0.73 10.38 5.56
N TRP A 173 -0.27 9.15 5.84
CA TRP A 173 -0.30 8.57 7.18
C TRP A 173 0.54 9.37 8.18
N ILE A 174 1.77 9.73 7.81
CA ILE A 174 2.65 10.54 8.65
C ILE A 174 2.08 11.96 8.83
N ALA A 175 1.56 12.59 7.77
CA ALA A 175 0.92 13.89 7.86
C ALA A 175 -0.23 13.89 8.88
N SER A 176 -1.08 12.86 8.83
CA SER A 176 -2.19 12.69 9.77
C SER A 176 -1.69 12.54 11.21
N ALA A 177 -0.69 11.69 11.45
CA ALA A 177 -0.11 11.50 12.78
C ALA A 177 0.52 12.79 13.32
N ARG A 178 1.27 13.53 12.49
CA ARG A 178 1.88 14.81 12.89
C ARG A 178 0.82 15.88 13.17
N ALA A 179 -0.30 15.90 12.44
CA ALA A 179 -1.40 16.84 12.66
C ALA A 179 -2.05 16.70 14.05
N TRP A 180 -2.02 15.51 14.66
CA TRP A 180 -2.51 15.31 16.02
C TRP A 180 -1.67 16.04 17.08
N ALA A 181 -0.46 16.46 16.72
CA ALA A 181 0.39 17.22 17.62
C ALA A 181 -0.08 18.66 17.81
N ASP A 182 -1.02 19.19 17.04
CA ASP A 182 -1.59 20.51 17.31
C ASP A 182 -2.85 20.37 18.19
N PRO A 183 -2.87 20.85 19.45
CA PRO A 183 -4.02 20.74 20.33
C PRO A 183 -5.03 21.86 20.09
N THR A 184 -4.82 22.74 19.09
CA THR A 184 -5.77 23.78 18.74
C THR A 184 -7.10 23.11 18.36
N PRO A 185 -8.19 23.32 19.11
CA PRO A 185 -9.47 22.73 18.77
C PRO A 185 -9.88 23.19 17.39
N LEU A 186 -10.32 22.28 16.52
CA LEU A 186 -11.00 22.57 15.25
C LEU A 186 -12.40 23.20 15.49
N LEU A 187 -12.49 24.20 16.38
CA LEU A 187 -13.71 24.91 16.71
C LEU A 187 -13.53 26.41 16.41
N SER A 188 -13.39 26.73 15.12
CA SER A 188 -13.71 28.06 14.60
C SER A 188 -14.27 27.96 13.19
N SER A 189 -15.36 27.22 13.04
CA SER A 189 -16.33 27.45 11.97
C SER A 189 -17.74 27.50 12.57
N ALA A 190 -17.92 28.39 13.55
CA ALA A 190 -19.25 28.81 13.94
C ALA A 190 -19.71 29.87 12.93
N THR A 191 -20.44 29.38 11.93
CA THR A 191 -21.27 30.15 11.02
C THR A 191 -22.21 31.07 11.82
N THR A 192 -21.97 32.38 11.80
CA THR A 192 -23.03 33.37 12.04
C THR A 192 -22.79 34.61 11.16
N PRO A 193 -23.82 35.19 10.52
CA PRO A 193 -23.66 36.29 9.56
C PRO A 193 -23.38 37.64 10.27
N PRO A 194 -22.96 38.69 9.53
CA PRO A 194 -22.54 39.94 10.13
C PRO A 194 -23.76 40.79 10.50
N THR A 195 -23.83 41.20 11.76
CA THR A 195 -24.56 42.41 12.14
C THR A 195 -23.65 43.30 12.97
N ASN A 196 -23.41 44.49 12.43
CA ASN A 196 -22.75 45.62 13.08
C ASN A 196 -23.20 45.81 14.52
N LEU A 197 -22.24 45.92 15.45
CA LEU A 197 -22.31 46.90 16.53
C LEU A 197 -20.91 47.14 17.10
N SER A 198 -20.51 48.41 17.09
CA SER A 198 -19.30 48.89 17.71
C SER A 198 -19.37 48.68 19.22
N SER A 199 -18.37 48.05 19.81
CA SER A 199 -17.97 48.38 21.17
C SER A 199 -16.54 47.92 21.39
N SER A 200 -15.75 48.86 21.88
CA SER A 200 -14.36 48.71 22.26
C SER A 200 -14.20 47.60 23.29
N PHE A 201 -13.46 46.55 22.94
CA PHE A 201 -12.82 45.69 23.92
C PHE A 201 -11.35 45.58 23.55
N SER A 202 -10.54 46.41 24.20
CA SER A 202 -9.10 46.19 24.29
C SER A 202 -8.87 44.91 25.07
N SER A 203 -8.63 43.82 24.34
CA SER A 203 -7.95 42.65 24.88
C SER A 203 -6.51 42.73 24.39
N SER A 204 -5.65 43.23 25.28
CA SER A 204 -4.21 43.04 25.23
C SER A 204 -3.89 41.54 25.09
N ILE A 205 -3.75 41.06 23.86
CA ILE A 205 -3.05 39.80 23.62
C ILE A 205 -1.57 40.14 23.78
N ASN A 206 -1.06 39.92 25.00
CA ASN A 206 0.36 39.70 25.19
C ASN A 206 0.70 38.42 24.42
N THR A 207 1.15 38.56 23.18
CA THR A 207 1.80 37.51 22.40
C THR A 207 3.12 37.16 23.06
N THR A 208 3.05 36.33 24.10
CA THR A 208 4.12 35.40 24.47
C THR A 208 4.01 34.18 23.55
N THR A 209 4.13 34.39 22.24
CA THR A 209 4.13 33.34 21.20
C THR A 209 5.48 32.61 21.10
N THR A 210 6.07 32.34 22.26
CA THR A 210 7.21 31.43 22.46
C THR A 210 6.84 30.34 23.46
N ALA A 211 5.54 30.09 23.68
CA ALA A 211 5.06 28.83 24.22
C ALA A 211 5.31 27.71 23.19
N ASN A 212 6.59 27.33 23.15
CA ASN A 212 7.20 26.07 22.78
C ASN A 212 6.90 25.46 21.40
N THR A 213 7.30 26.13 20.32
CA THR A 213 7.51 25.47 19.00
C THR A 213 8.32 24.17 19.14
N THR A 214 9.32 24.14 20.03
CA THR A 214 10.08 22.93 20.37
C THR A 214 9.18 21.78 20.85
N THR A 215 8.23 22.04 21.76
CA THR A 215 7.34 20.97 22.25
C THR A 215 6.33 20.51 21.21
N LEU A 216 5.95 21.38 20.27
CA LEU A 216 5.07 21.02 19.15
C LEU A 216 5.79 20.08 18.18
N THR A 217 7.03 20.42 17.81
CA THR A 217 7.88 19.58 16.96
C THR A 217 8.19 18.25 17.64
N ASP A 218 8.58 18.25 18.92
CA ASP A 218 8.88 17.02 19.67
C ASP A 218 7.66 16.07 19.72
N ARG A 219 6.45 16.62 19.87
CA ARG A 219 5.22 15.82 19.87
C ARG A 219 4.88 15.30 18.47
N ALA A 220 5.03 16.11 17.42
CA ALA A 220 4.82 15.66 16.04
C ALA A 220 5.79 14.54 15.67
N ASP A 221 7.05 14.67 16.09
CA ASP A 221 8.10 13.68 15.90
C ASP A 221 7.82 12.39 16.67
N PHE A 222 7.30 12.50 17.90
CA PHE A 222 6.85 11.35 18.67
C PHE A 222 5.68 10.62 17.99
N TYR A 223 4.68 11.35 17.47
CA TYR A 223 3.57 10.74 16.75
C TYR A 223 4.00 10.12 15.41
N GLU A 224 4.96 10.72 14.71
CA GLU A 224 5.56 10.09 13.54
C GLU A 224 6.29 8.79 13.91
N TYR A 225 7.08 8.77 14.98
CA TYR A 225 7.72 7.54 15.47
C TYR A 225 6.68 6.45 15.74
N ASN A 226 5.58 6.77 16.43
CA ASN A 226 4.50 5.81 16.69
C ASN A 226 3.83 5.32 15.40
N ALA A 227 3.58 6.24 14.46
CA ALA A 227 2.96 5.94 13.17
C ALA A 227 3.84 5.00 12.32
N ARG A 228 5.16 5.20 12.33
CA ARG A 228 6.17 4.34 11.71
C ARG A 228 6.23 2.97 12.39
N ASN A 229 6.28 2.96 13.72
CA ASN A 229 6.42 1.75 14.51
C ASN A 229 5.21 0.81 14.31
N GLN A 230 3.98 1.34 14.39
CA GLN A 230 2.76 0.55 14.27
C GLN A 230 2.66 -0.25 12.96
N ILE A 231 3.17 0.29 11.85
CA ILE A 231 3.11 -0.35 10.53
C ILE A 231 4.36 -1.16 10.18
N THR A 232 5.35 -1.21 11.07
CA THR A 232 6.62 -1.94 10.88
C THR A 232 6.92 -2.85 12.08
N LEU A 233 7.70 -2.39 13.05
CA LEU A 233 8.19 -3.19 14.18
C LEU A 233 7.12 -3.50 15.25
N TRP A 234 6.04 -2.71 15.29
CA TRP A 234 4.91 -2.75 16.22
C TRP A 234 5.24 -2.55 17.71
N GLY A 235 6.50 -2.73 18.10
CA GLY A 235 7.05 -2.30 19.37
C GLY A 235 8.51 -1.85 19.23
N PRO A 236 9.15 -1.41 20.34
CA PRO A 236 10.47 -0.80 20.31
C PRO A 236 11.59 -1.74 19.88
N ARG A 237 11.37 -3.06 19.89
CA ARG A 237 12.37 -4.07 19.52
C ARG A 237 11.85 -5.10 18.52
N GLY A 238 10.78 -4.78 17.79
CA GLY A 238 10.23 -5.70 16.79
C GLY A 238 9.35 -6.81 17.38
N GLU A 239 8.62 -6.53 18.48
CA GLU A 239 7.83 -7.50 19.23
C GLU A 239 6.87 -8.33 18.35
N ILE A 240 6.23 -7.71 17.36
CA ILE A 240 5.48 -8.40 16.29
C ILE A 240 5.75 -7.73 14.93
N SER A 241 7.03 -7.78 14.51
CA SER A 241 7.48 -7.18 13.25
C SER A 241 6.62 -7.56 12.04
N ASP A 242 6.37 -6.58 11.19
CA ASP A 242 5.55 -6.63 9.97
C ASP A 242 4.09 -7.05 10.20
N TYR A 243 3.59 -7.13 11.44
CA TYR A 243 2.18 -7.44 11.72
C TYR A 243 1.25 -6.40 11.05
N GLY A 244 1.54 -5.12 11.30
CA GLY A 244 0.83 -3.97 10.76
C GLY A 244 1.27 -3.53 9.36
N SER A 245 1.99 -4.38 8.61
CA SER A 245 2.53 -4.07 7.28
C SER A 245 1.53 -3.42 6.32
N LYS A 246 2.00 -2.59 5.39
CA LYS A 246 1.19 -1.92 4.36
C LYS A 246 1.88 -1.92 3.01
N GLN A 247 1.13 -1.94 1.92
CA GLN A 247 1.65 -1.75 0.56
C GLN A 247 1.45 -0.29 0.17
N TRP A 248 2.29 0.60 0.69
CA TRP A 248 2.16 2.05 0.51
C TRP A 248 3.36 2.63 -0.23
N GLY A 249 3.08 3.57 -1.14
CA GLY A 249 4.08 4.45 -1.73
C GLY A 249 4.80 5.24 -0.66
N GLY A 250 6.11 5.36 -0.80
CA GLY A 250 7.03 5.86 0.22
C GLY A 250 7.44 4.81 1.24
N LEU A 251 6.54 3.90 1.67
CA LEU A 251 6.92 2.81 2.58
C LEU A 251 7.67 1.70 1.85
N ILE A 252 7.22 1.33 0.65
CA ILE A 252 7.93 0.35 -0.19
C ILE A 252 9.35 0.86 -0.50
N GLY A 253 9.48 2.08 -1.02
CA GLY A 253 10.77 2.64 -1.41
C GLY A 253 11.71 2.91 -0.24
N SER A 254 11.20 3.32 0.93
CA SER A 254 12.04 3.72 2.06
C SER A 254 12.29 2.63 3.12
N TYR A 255 11.46 1.59 3.18
CA TYR A 255 11.53 0.53 4.20
C TYR A 255 11.69 -0.87 3.59
N TYR A 256 10.78 -1.32 2.71
CA TYR A 256 10.83 -2.68 2.18
C TYR A 256 11.95 -2.87 1.16
N LEU A 257 12.10 -1.96 0.19
CA LEU A 257 13.14 -2.03 -0.84
C LEU A 257 14.55 -2.12 -0.23
N PRO A 258 14.98 -1.26 0.71
CA PRO A 258 16.31 -1.37 1.31
C PRO A 258 16.57 -2.67 2.09
N ARG A 259 15.51 -3.32 2.64
CA ARG A 259 15.62 -4.64 3.29
C ARG A 259 15.91 -5.71 2.25
N TRP A 260 15.18 -5.68 1.13
CA TRP A 260 15.39 -6.62 0.02
C TRP A 260 16.71 -6.39 -0.71
N GLU A 261 17.18 -5.15 -0.86
CA GLU A 261 18.52 -4.86 -1.42
C GLU A 261 19.61 -5.53 -0.58
N ARG A 262 19.57 -5.37 0.75
CA ARG A 262 20.48 -6.06 1.69
C ARG A 262 20.42 -7.57 1.55
N PHE A 263 19.21 -8.13 1.48
CA PHE A 263 19.04 -9.56 1.33
C PHE A 263 19.63 -10.10 0.02
N VAL A 264 19.38 -9.42 -1.09
CA VAL A 264 19.90 -9.79 -2.41
C VAL A 264 21.42 -9.67 -2.43
N ASP A 265 21.98 -8.54 -1.97
CA ASP A 265 23.42 -8.32 -1.90
C ASP A 265 24.10 -9.38 -1.02
N PHE A 266 23.55 -9.64 0.17
CA PHE A 266 24.04 -10.66 1.08
C PHE A 266 24.05 -12.05 0.43
N THR A 267 22.95 -12.43 -0.22
CA THR A 267 22.78 -13.74 -0.86
C THR A 267 23.74 -13.91 -2.05
N LEU A 268 23.95 -12.85 -2.85
CA LEU A 268 24.84 -12.90 -4.01
C LEU A 268 26.32 -12.83 -3.64
N ASN A 269 26.69 -12.12 -2.57
CA ASN A 269 28.10 -11.96 -2.16
C ASN A 269 28.65 -13.17 -1.40
N ASN A 270 27.80 -13.95 -0.71
CA ASN A 270 28.22 -15.15 0.02
C ASN A 270 28.33 -16.42 -0.84
N ASN A 271 28.33 -16.25 -2.17
CA ASN A 271 28.74 -17.25 -3.16
C ASN A 271 27.94 -18.57 -3.15
N GLY A 272 26.70 -18.57 -2.64
CA GLY A 272 25.94 -19.82 -2.44
C GLY A 272 26.66 -20.84 -1.53
N SER A 273 27.66 -20.39 -0.77
CA SER A 273 28.48 -21.23 0.12
C SER A 273 27.70 -21.68 1.36
N SER A 274 26.56 -21.05 1.62
CA SER A 274 25.50 -21.67 2.39
C SER A 274 24.80 -22.72 1.54
N GLY A 275 25.41 -23.91 1.48
CA GLY A 275 24.58 -25.10 1.69
C GLY A 275 23.72 -24.89 2.95
N PRO A 276 22.61 -25.64 3.13
CA PRO A 276 21.71 -25.47 4.27
C PRO A 276 22.47 -25.77 5.59
N ALA A 277 23.19 -24.79 6.10
CA ALA A 277 24.12 -24.91 7.21
C ALA A 277 23.72 -23.98 8.38
N VAL A 278 22.54 -23.40 8.31
CA VAL A 278 21.75 -23.05 9.48
C VAL A 278 20.37 -23.66 9.24
N ALA A 279 19.97 -24.61 10.08
CA ALA A 279 18.72 -25.38 9.93
C ALA A 279 17.45 -24.50 9.86
N ASP A 280 17.57 -23.20 10.14
CA ASP A 280 16.50 -22.21 10.19
C ASP A 280 16.58 -21.13 9.09
N GLY A 281 17.53 -21.20 8.15
CA GLY A 281 17.65 -20.28 7.00
C GLY A 281 17.98 -18.81 7.34
N ARG A 282 18.23 -18.49 8.62
CA ARG A 282 18.60 -17.16 9.11
C ARG A 282 20.10 -17.05 9.22
N ASP A 283 20.67 -16.13 8.45
CA ASP A 283 22.04 -15.70 8.69
C ASP A 283 22.04 -14.62 9.80
N GLU A 284 22.81 -14.83 10.88
CA GLU A 284 22.83 -13.92 12.01
C GLU A 284 23.35 -12.52 11.67
N GLU A 285 24.26 -12.40 10.71
CA GLU A 285 24.82 -11.12 10.29
C GLU A 285 23.78 -10.31 9.52
N LEU A 286 23.09 -10.95 8.57
CA LEU A 286 21.99 -10.35 7.85
C LEU A 286 20.85 -9.93 8.80
N VAL A 287 20.49 -10.79 9.77
CA VAL A 287 19.45 -10.45 10.77
C VAL A 287 19.85 -9.19 11.55
N LYS A 288 21.08 -9.12 12.06
CA LYS A 288 21.56 -7.94 12.80
C LYS A 288 21.64 -6.70 11.92
N GLU A 289 21.96 -6.85 10.63
CA GLU A 289 21.94 -5.74 9.68
C GLU A 289 20.53 -5.21 9.45
N LEU A 290 19.56 -6.11 9.22
CA LEU A 290 18.15 -5.73 9.05
C LEU A 290 17.61 -5.06 10.31
N GLU A 291 17.82 -5.64 11.49
CA GLU A 291 17.39 -5.07 12.77
C GLU A 291 17.95 -3.64 12.98
N ARG A 292 19.25 -3.44 12.69
CA ARG A 292 19.88 -2.12 12.80
C ARG A 292 19.22 -1.10 11.87
N PHE A 293 18.99 -1.48 10.61
CA PHE A 293 18.31 -0.62 9.64
C PHE A 293 16.87 -0.31 10.09
N GLU A 294 16.12 -1.32 10.52
CA GLU A 294 14.71 -1.19 10.88
C GLU A 294 14.52 -0.29 12.10
N LEU A 295 15.41 -0.40 13.10
CA LEU A 295 15.45 0.47 14.28
C LEU A 295 15.83 1.91 13.92
N GLU A 296 16.84 2.11 13.06
CA GLU A 296 17.22 3.42 12.56
C GLU A 296 16.06 4.09 11.79
N TRP A 297 15.34 3.30 10.97
CA TRP A 297 14.23 3.80 10.17
C TRP A 297 13.11 4.42 11.02
N GLN A 298 12.85 3.88 12.21
CA GLN A 298 11.86 4.44 13.15
C GLN A 298 12.18 5.88 13.56
N GLY A 299 13.47 6.20 13.66
CA GLY A 299 13.96 7.51 14.10
C GLY A 299 13.96 8.58 13.01
N ARG A 300 13.61 8.24 11.77
CA ARG A 300 13.61 9.19 10.64
C ARG A 300 12.48 10.22 10.74
N ARG A 301 12.63 11.31 10.00
CA ARG A 301 11.61 12.36 9.84
C ARG A 301 11.27 12.52 8.37
N TRP A 302 9.98 12.50 8.06
CA TRP A 302 9.49 12.66 6.70
C TRP A 302 9.77 14.07 6.18
N GLY A 303 10.32 14.16 4.98
CA GLY A 303 10.63 15.42 4.31
C GLY A 303 12.07 15.89 4.51
N GLU A 304 12.88 15.15 5.27
CA GLU A 304 14.33 15.44 5.40
C GLU A 304 15.16 14.83 4.26
N ARG A 305 14.60 13.88 3.51
CA ARG A 305 15.29 13.19 2.41
C ARG A 305 14.77 13.64 1.05
N LEU A 306 15.65 13.55 0.05
CA LEU A 306 15.29 13.85 -1.33
C LEU A 306 14.16 12.92 -1.79
N GLY A 307 13.12 13.51 -2.37
CA GLY A 307 11.93 12.78 -2.84
C GLY A 307 10.87 12.55 -1.78
N GLU A 308 11.13 12.87 -0.51
CA GLU A 308 10.10 12.92 0.53
C GLU A 308 9.46 14.31 0.55
N GLY A 309 8.14 14.35 0.46
CA GLY A 309 7.37 15.60 0.51
C GLY A 309 5.91 15.32 0.81
N PHE A 310 5.16 16.41 1.03
CA PHE A 310 3.70 16.40 1.15
C PHE A 310 3.04 17.00 -0.11
N GLU A 311 3.77 16.96 -1.22
CA GLU A 311 3.38 17.62 -2.46
C GLU A 311 2.20 16.92 -3.12
N VAL A 312 1.31 17.71 -3.71
CA VAL A 312 0.17 17.18 -4.47
C VAL A 312 0.69 16.64 -5.80
N VAL A 313 0.53 15.34 -5.98
CA VAL A 313 0.91 14.66 -7.21
C VAL A 313 0.04 15.14 -8.37
N ARG A 314 0.64 15.35 -9.54
CA ARG A 314 -0.10 15.73 -10.76
C ARG A 314 -1.13 14.65 -11.09
N ARG A 315 -2.35 15.07 -11.48
CA ARG A 315 -3.49 14.17 -11.74
C ARG A 315 -3.18 13.08 -12.77
N ASP A 316 -2.37 13.43 -13.77
CA ASP A 316 -1.97 12.55 -14.88
C ASP A 316 -0.75 11.65 -14.58
N ALA A 317 -0.17 11.74 -13.38
CA ALA A 317 1.00 10.95 -13.00
C ALA A 317 0.72 9.46 -12.98
N LEU A 318 -0.41 9.05 -12.39
CA LEU A 318 -0.80 7.65 -12.32
C LEU A 318 -0.89 7.01 -13.71
N GLN A 319 -1.57 7.67 -14.65
CA GLN A 319 -1.73 7.18 -16.01
C GLN A 319 -0.38 6.97 -16.70
N ARG A 320 0.53 7.93 -16.58
CA ARG A 320 1.88 7.81 -17.16
C ARG A 320 2.69 6.68 -16.54
N GLU A 321 2.71 6.58 -15.21
CA GLU A 321 3.51 5.57 -14.53
C GLU A 321 2.96 4.15 -14.75
N ILE A 322 1.63 3.99 -14.82
CA ILE A 322 1.03 2.72 -15.22
C ILE A 322 1.46 2.36 -16.65
N ALA A 323 1.37 3.27 -17.62
CA ALA A 323 1.79 2.99 -18.99
C ALA A 323 3.27 2.56 -19.07
N ARG A 324 4.15 3.24 -18.32
CA ARG A 324 5.58 2.86 -18.21
C ARG A 324 5.76 1.46 -17.62
N VAL A 325 5.01 1.11 -16.58
CA VAL A 325 5.08 -0.22 -15.95
C VAL A 325 4.56 -1.30 -16.89
N VAL A 326 3.46 -1.06 -17.61
CA VAL A 326 2.93 -1.98 -18.62
C VAL A 326 3.98 -2.29 -19.69
N GLU A 327 4.59 -1.26 -20.26
CA GLU A 327 5.67 -1.42 -21.25
C GLU A 327 6.89 -2.14 -20.65
N GLY A 328 7.23 -1.81 -19.39
CA GLY A 328 8.38 -2.36 -18.69
C GLY A 328 8.26 -3.85 -18.32
N TRP A 329 7.03 -4.35 -18.19
CA TRP A 329 6.66 -5.72 -17.78
C TRP A 329 5.78 -6.39 -18.85
N GLY A 330 6.17 -6.26 -20.12
CA GLY A 330 5.41 -6.76 -21.27
C GLY A 330 5.18 -8.28 -21.28
N ASP A 331 6.03 -9.06 -20.60
CA ASP A 331 5.84 -10.50 -20.39
C ASP A 331 4.67 -10.82 -19.43
N VAL A 332 4.37 -9.92 -18.48
CA VAL A 332 3.25 -10.04 -17.56
C VAL A 332 1.98 -9.49 -18.20
N PHE A 333 2.05 -8.27 -18.74
CA PHE A 333 0.88 -7.56 -19.24
C PHE A 333 0.53 -7.90 -20.70
N GLY A 334 1.44 -8.50 -21.48
CA GLY A 334 1.17 -9.00 -22.82
C GLY A 334 0.64 -7.94 -23.80
N VAL A 335 1.16 -6.70 -23.69
CA VAL A 335 0.74 -5.55 -24.48
C VAL A 335 1.67 -5.32 -25.67
#